data_AF-A0A9D7I6J2-F1
#
_entry.id   AF-A0A9D7I6J2-F1
#
_cell.length_a   1.000
_cell.length_b   1.000
_cell.length_c   1.000
_cell.angle_alpha   90.00
_cell.angle_beta   90.00
_cell.angle_gamma   90.00
#
_symmetry.space_group_name_H-M   'P 1'
#
loop_
_entity.id
_entity.type
_entity.pdbx_description
1 polymer ?
#
loop_
_entity_poly.entity_id
_entity_poly.type
_entity_poly.pdbx_seq_one_letter_code
_entity_poly.pdbx_strand_id
1 'polypeptide(L)'
;MDNTPAAAALVNVTSNGVPLSTRKARVSAAPSAVSLVGGVAAAAASAVVQDLTFANDATGTAGNGATVSYTTGATAASEVVTVVGSTVTVQIENGVSTATQIKAAFDASEAADTWNCTVSGTGSTAQVTVNGTAVNTGAVGDPLGYWITTQATTALTSSFVRFALPFPAAKVEVVNDETTGTKQALVSLDGTNTDATLDYGESVSYSTDTSYINAIWLKYGTGAPAYRLKAYSV
;
A
#
# COMPACT_ATOMS: atom_id res chain seq x y z
N MET A 1 -39.38 32.82 -65.36
CA MET A 1 -38.82 31.47 -65.10
C MET A 1 -38.62 31.40 -63.60
N ASP A 2 -39.56 30.74 -62.93
CA ASP A 2 -39.61 30.60 -61.48
C ASP A 2 -38.68 29.43 -61.09
N ASN A 3 -37.71 29.70 -60.22
CA ASN A 3 -36.64 28.79 -59.84
C ASN A 3 -36.76 28.51 -58.33
N THR A 4 -37.88 27.91 -57.93
CA THR A 4 -38.08 27.47 -56.54
C THR A 4 -37.24 26.20 -56.32
N PRO A 5 -36.24 26.19 -55.42
CA PRO A 5 -35.40 25.02 -55.22
C PRO A 5 -36.22 23.89 -54.59
N ALA A 6 -36.14 22.70 -55.19
CA ALA A 6 -36.75 21.49 -54.68
C ALA A 6 -36.26 21.20 -53.24
N ALA A 7 -37.20 21.02 -52.32
CA ALA A 7 -36.92 20.71 -50.93
C ALA A 7 -36.08 19.42 -50.83
N ALA A 8 -34.90 19.51 -50.20
CA ALA A 8 -34.03 18.37 -49.95
C ALA A 8 -34.78 17.35 -49.07
N ALA A 9 -35.04 16.16 -49.61
CA ALA A 9 -35.59 15.05 -48.86
C ALA A 9 -34.56 14.61 -47.81
N LEU A 10 -34.88 14.78 -46.52
CA LEU A 10 -34.11 14.19 -45.43
C LEU A 10 -34.17 12.66 -45.56
N VAL A 11 -33.05 12.04 -45.93
CA VAL A 11 -32.91 10.58 -45.92
C VAL A 11 -32.83 10.15 -44.45
N ASN A 12 -33.95 9.66 -43.94
CA ASN A 12 -34.04 9.11 -42.59
C ASN A 12 -33.43 7.69 -42.62
N VAL A 13 -32.12 7.58 -42.37
CA VAL A 13 -31.42 6.30 -42.31
C VAL A 13 -31.91 5.54 -41.07
N THR A 14 -32.84 4.61 -41.28
CA THR A 14 -33.31 3.68 -40.24
C THR A 14 -32.56 2.36 -40.40
N SER A 15 -31.81 1.95 -39.37
CA SER A 15 -31.43 0.55 -39.23
C SER A 15 -32.57 -0.16 -38.49
N ASN A 16 -33.27 -1.06 -39.18
CA ASN A 16 -34.36 -1.89 -38.63
C ASN A 16 -35.56 -1.13 -38.04
N GLY A 17 -35.99 -0.03 -38.64
CA GLY A 17 -37.30 0.59 -38.35
C GLY A 17 -37.45 1.26 -36.97
N VAL A 18 -36.37 1.39 -36.19
CA VAL A 18 -36.40 2.12 -34.91
C VAL A 18 -35.77 3.51 -35.09
N PRO A 19 -36.51 4.60 -34.86
CA PRO A 19 -35.97 5.96 -34.91
C PRO A 19 -34.77 6.10 -33.97
N LEU A 20 -33.64 6.61 -34.47
CA LEU A 20 -32.40 6.80 -33.69
C LEU A 20 -32.62 7.70 -32.44
N SER A 21 -33.66 8.54 -32.48
CA SER A 21 -34.11 9.39 -31.36
C SER A 21 -34.64 8.62 -30.14
N THR A 22 -34.96 7.33 -30.28
CA THR A 22 -35.41 6.46 -29.18
C THR A 22 -34.33 5.54 -28.63
N ARG A 23 -33.14 5.48 -29.27
CA ARG A 23 -31.97 4.85 -28.66
C ARG A 23 -31.45 5.78 -27.58
N LYS A 24 -32.10 5.74 -26.41
CA LYS A 24 -31.56 6.25 -25.14
C LYS A 24 -30.11 5.80 -25.11
N ALA A 25 -29.17 6.73 -25.26
CA ALA A 25 -27.75 6.42 -25.18
C ALA A 25 -27.60 5.61 -23.91
N ARG A 26 -27.15 4.35 -24.01
CA ARG A 26 -26.69 3.65 -22.83
C ARG A 26 -25.45 4.43 -22.43
N VAL A 27 -25.66 5.43 -21.57
CA VAL A 27 -24.60 5.98 -20.75
C VAL A 27 -24.23 4.82 -19.87
N SER A 28 -23.27 4.01 -20.34
CA SER A 28 -22.59 3.04 -19.51
C SER A 28 -21.99 3.86 -18.38
N ALA A 29 -22.63 3.83 -17.21
CA ALA A 29 -22.13 4.50 -16.03
C ALA A 29 -20.69 4.04 -15.84
N ALA A 30 -19.75 4.98 -15.79
CA ALA A 30 -18.37 4.65 -15.52
C ALA A 30 -18.34 3.85 -14.20
N PRO A 31 -17.68 2.67 -14.18
CA PRO A 31 -17.67 1.84 -12.99
C PRO A 31 -17.13 2.62 -11.80
N SER A 32 -17.81 2.52 -10.65
CA SER A 32 -17.38 3.15 -9.42
C SER A 32 -15.96 2.68 -9.08
N ALA A 33 -15.04 3.64 -8.95
CA ALA A 33 -13.67 3.34 -8.57
C ALA A 33 -13.62 2.99 -7.08
N VAL A 34 -12.97 1.89 -6.74
CA VAL A 34 -12.75 1.47 -5.36
C VAL A 34 -11.34 1.87 -4.95
N SER A 35 -11.21 2.55 -3.81
CA SER A 35 -9.90 2.85 -3.22
C SER A 35 -9.29 1.58 -2.66
N LEU A 36 -8.05 1.33 -3.02
CA LEU A 36 -7.30 0.15 -2.59
C LEU A 36 -6.76 0.35 -1.18
N VAL A 37 -6.86 -0.68 -0.35
CA VAL A 37 -6.36 -0.70 1.03
C VAL A 37 -5.69 -2.05 1.27
N GLY A 38 -4.35 -2.10 1.35
CA GLY A 38 -3.64 -3.30 1.79
C GLY A 38 -2.21 -3.43 1.29
N GLY A 39 -1.27 -3.73 2.19
CA GLY A 39 0.15 -3.96 1.91
C GLY A 39 1.01 -3.28 2.97
N VAL A 40 1.94 -4.02 3.59
CA VAL A 40 2.85 -3.45 4.59
C VAL A 40 3.90 -2.67 3.82
N ALA A 41 3.90 -1.34 3.98
CA ALA A 41 4.99 -0.52 3.47
C ALA A 41 6.30 -0.96 4.13
N ALA A 42 7.41 -0.87 3.40
CA ALA A 42 8.72 -1.10 4.01
C ALA A 42 8.87 -0.15 5.20
N ALA A 43 9.12 -0.73 6.37
CA ALA A 43 9.24 0.01 7.62
C ALA A 43 10.56 -0.35 8.28
N ALA A 44 11.21 0.66 8.83
CA ALA A 44 12.37 0.46 9.69
C ALA A 44 11.93 -0.11 11.04
N ALA A 45 12.80 -0.92 11.64
CA ALA A 45 12.59 -1.34 13.02
C ALA A 45 12.66 -0.12 13.93
N SER A 46 11.70 0.01 14.84
CA SER A 46 11.64 1.12 15.79
C SER A 46 11.24 0.66 17.20
N ALA A 47 11.62 1.45 18.20
CA ALA A 47 11.14 1.35 19.57
C ALA A 47 11.09 2.71 20.22
N VAL A 48 10.09 2.90 21.08
CA VAL A 48 10.03 4.02 22.01
C VAL A 48 10.71 3.60 23.30
N VAL A 49 11.71 4.36 23.72
CA VAL A 49 12.39 4.22 25.01
C VAL A 49 12.17 5.51 25.79
N GLN A 50 11.19 5.46 26.71
CA GLN A 50 10.69 6.63 27.44
C GLN A 50 10.27 7.75 26.46
N ASP A 51 10.92 8.91 26.49
CA ASP A 51 10.53 10.07 25.68
C ASP A 51 11.22 10.12 24.30
N LEU A 52 11.98 9.09 23.93
CA LEU A 52 12.71 9.00 22.67
C LEU A 52 12.23 7.82 21.82
N THR A 53 12.05 8.04 20.52
CA THR A 53 11.87 6.98 19.53
C THR A 53 13.17 6.78 18.78
N PHE A 54 13.66 5.54 18.83
CA PHE A 54 14.81 5.07 18.05
C PHE A 54 14.32 4.25 16.88
N ALA A 55 14.89 4.47 15.71
CA ALA A 55 14.64 3.68 14.51
C ALA A 55 15.96 3.39 13.79
N ASN A 56 16.04 2.25 13.11
CA ASN A 56 17.12 2.03 12.14
C ASN A 56 16.87 2.87 10.87
N ASP A 57 17.93 3.21 10.15
CA ASP A 57 17.80 3.92 8.87
C ASP A 57 17.35 3.00 7.74
N ALA A 58 17.73 1.72 7.84
CA ALA A 58 17.31 0.69 6.91
C ALA A 58 15.89 0.22 7.22
N THR A 59 15.04 0.21 6.19
CA THR A 59 13.77 -0.52 6.22
C THR A 59 14.01 -2.02 6.08
N GLY A 60 13.03 -2.84 6.51
CA GLY A 60 13.16 -4.29 6.48
C GLY A 60 13.36 -4.91 7.86
N THR A 61 13.60 -6.22 7.87
CA THR A 61 13.72 -7.00 9.11
C THR A 61 15.13 -7.04 9.68
N ALA A 62 16.14 -6.50 8.98
CA ALA A 62 17.54 -6.57 9.38
C ALA A 62 17.82 -5.87 10.72
N GLY A 63 17.07 -4.82 11.05
CA GLY A 63 17.16 -4.10 12.32
C GLY A 63 16.35 -4.71 13.47
N ASN A 64 15.58 -5.77 13.23
CA ASN A 64 14.76 -6.39 14.29
C ASN A 64 15.64 -7.12 15.30
N GLY A 65 15.31 -6.98 16.59
CA GLY A 65 16.09 -7.58 17.68
C GLY A 65 17.34 -6.78 18.07
N ALA A 66 17.59 -5.65 17.41
CA ALA A 66 18.50 -4.62 17.91
C ALA A 66 18.01 -4.12 19.29
N THR A 67 18.90 -3.59 20.12
CA THR A 67 18.53 -3.16 21.48
C THR A 67 19.04 -1.77 21.80
N VAL A 68 18.27 -1.04 22.61
CA VAL A 68 18.64 0.28 23.14
C VAL A 68 18.59 0.24 24.66
N SER A 69 19.66 0.67 25.32
CA SER A 69 19.76 0.68 26.79
C SER A 69 20.23 2.04 27.32
N TYR A 70 19.72 2.43 28.48
CA TYR A 70 20.24 3.56 29.26
C TYR A 70 20.94 3.02 30.51
N THR A 71 22.22 3.33 30.65
CA THR A 71 23.07 2.87 31.75
C THR A 71 23.62 4.06 32.52
N THR A 72 24.04 3.86 33.77
CA THR A 72 24.76 4.89 34.52
C THR A 72 26.20 5.02 34.03
N GLY A 73 26.76 6.22 34.04
CA GLY A 73 28.19 6.42 33.75
C GLY A 73 28.56 7.81 33.24
N ALA A 74 27.56 8.64 32.91
CA ALA A 74 27.74 10.00 32.46
C ALA A 74 27.10 11.00 33.44
N THR A 75 27.43 12.28 33.27
CA THR A 75 26.74 13.42 33.90
C THR A 75 25.72 13.99 32.93
N ALA A 76 24.66 14.63 33.43
CA ALA A 76 23.66 15.28 32.57
C ALA A 76 24.30 16.33 31.65
N ALA A 77 23.86 16.39 30.39
CA ALA A 77 24.47 17.18 29.31
C ALA A 77 25.87 16.71 28.87
N SER A 78 26.29 15.51 29.26
CA SER A 78 27.53 14.86 28.81
C SER A 78 27.32 13.36 28.61
N GLU A 79 26.15 12.99 28.12
CA GLU A 79 25.78 11.61 27.82
C GLU A 79 26.73 11.03 26.78
N VAL A 80 27.03 9.73 26.92
CA VAL A 80 27.94 9.02 26.01
C VAL A 80 27.16 7.95 25.28
N VAL A 81 27.21 7.98 23.95
CA VAL A 81 26.58 6.96 23.10
C VAL A 81 27.63 5.98 22.62
N THR A 82 27.32 4.70 22.69
CA THR A 82 28.15 3.62 22.17
C THR A 82 27.26 2.67 21.38
N VAL A 83 27.71 2.31 20.18
CA VAL A 83 27.03 1.34 19.33
C VAL A 83 27.98 0.18 19.06
N VAL A 84 27.57 -1.03 19.43
CA VAL A 84 28.32 -2.27 19.17
C VAL A 84 27.40 -3.25 18.46
N GLY A 85 27.70 -3.54 17.20
CA GLY A 85 26.79 -4.31 16.35
C GLY A 85 25.45 -3.61 16.23
N SER A 86 24.37 -4.29 16.64
CA SER A 86 23.00 -3.75 16.63
C SER A 86 22.53 -3.27 18.02
N THR A 87 23.45 -3.05 18.95
CA THR A 87 23.12 -2.60 20.31
C THR A 87 23.60 -1.18 20.53
N VAL A 88 22.66 -0.30 20.86
CA VAL A 88 22.89 1.08 21.30
C VAL A 88 22.89 1.11 22.82
N THR A 89 23.93 1.67 23.41
CA THR A 89 24.00 1.98 24.84
C THR A 89 24.24 3.46 25.01
N VAL A 90 23.39 4.11 25.81
CA VAL A 90 23.57 5.51 26.23
C VAL A 90 23.93 5.51 27.71
N GLN A 91 25.06 6.09 28.07
CA GLN A 91 25.38 6.40 29.45
C GLN A 91 24.76 7.74 29.83
N ILE A 92 24.02 7.75 30.94
CA ILE A 92 23.26 8.90 31.45
C ILE A 92 23.55 9.14 32.93
N GLU A 93 23.16 10.30 33.42
CA GLU A 93 22.94 10.54 34.84
C GLU A 93 21.50 10.15 35.19
N ASN A 94 21.35 9.04 35.92
CA ASN A 94 20.05 8.43 36.19
C ASN A 94 19.12 9.37 36.96
N GLY A 95 17.98 9.70 36.36
CA GLY A 95 16.99 10.61 36.95
C GLY A 95 17.34 12.09 36.83
N VAL A 96 18.35 12.45 36.00
CA VAL A 96 18.76 13.84 35.78
C VAL A 96 18.88 14.16 34.28
N SER A 97 19.55 13.30 33.51
CA SER A 97 19.65 13.45 32.05
C SER A 97 18.27 13.51 31.40
N THR A 98 18.09 14.40 30.44
CA THR A 98 16.80 14.62 29.74
C THR A 98 16.83 14.02 28.34
N ALA A 99 15.65 13.77 27.76
CA ALA A 99 15.54 13.25 26.40
C ALA A 99 16.20 14.18 25.36
N THR A 100 16.13 15.50 25.53
CA THR A 100 16.84 16.47 24.67
C THR A 100 18.35 16.30 24.74
N GLN A 101 18.91 16.07 25.94
CA GLN A 101 20.35 15.87 26.12
C GLN A 101 20.81 14.54 25.52
N ILE A 102 20.06 13.45 25.75
CA ILE A 102 20.34 12.15 25.12
C ILE A 102 20.29 12.26 23.60
N LYS A 103 19.28 12.94 23.03
CA LYS A 103 19.20 13.15 21.58
C LYS A 103 20.41 13.94 21.06
N ALA A 104 20.81 15.01 21.75
CA ALA A 104 21.97 15.80 21.35
C ALA A 104 23.27 14.96 21.34
N ALA A 105 23.46 14.11 22.35
CA ALA A 105 24.60 13.19 22.40
C ALA A 105 24.53 12.12 21.30
N PHE A 106 23.33 11.63 20.99
CA PHE A 106 23.09 10.68 19.90
C PHE A 106 23.40 11.27 18.53
N ASP A 107 22.89 12.47 18.26
CA ASP A 107 23.13 13.18 16.99
C ASP A 107 24.61 13.57 16.80
N ALA A 108 25.38 13.69 17.89
CA ALA A 108 26.82 13.97 17.86
C ALA A 108 27.70 12.72 17.73
N SER A 109 27.12 11.52 17.81
CA SER A 109 27.86 10.25 17.83
C SER A 109 27.92 9.61 16.45
N GLU A 110 29.10 9.63 15.80
CA GLU A 110 29.33 8.95 14.50
C GLU A 110 29.00 7.45 14.53
N ALA A 111 29.13 6.80 15.69
CA ALA A 111 28.77 5.39 15.84
C ALA A 111 27.27 5.11 15.63
N ALA A 112 26.43 6.15 15.68
CA ALA A 112 24.98 6.07 15.55
C ALA A 112 24.47 6.44 14.15
N ASP A 113 25.35 6.67 13.16
CA ASP A 113 25.00 7.14 11.79
C ASP A 113 24.01 6.26 11.02
N THR A 114 23.77 5.02 11.46
CA THR A 114 22.80 4.09 10.84
C THR A 114 21.45 4.06 11.54
N TRP A 115 21.25 4.97 12.49
CA TRP A 115 20.09 5.07 13.35
C TRP A 115 19.57 6.49 13.40
N ASN A 116 18.26 6.60 13.60
CA ASN A 116 17.55 7.83 13.87
C ASN A 116 17.03 7.84 15.30
N CYS A 117 17.20 8.99 15.97
CA CYS A 117 16.65 9.25 17.30
C CYS A 117 15.80 10.52 17.28
N THR A 118 14.56 10.45 17.76
CA THR A 118 13.63 11.57 17.81
C THR A 118 12.98 11.69 19.18
N VAL A 119 12.75 12.93 19.65
CA VAL A 119 11.96 13.17 20.87
C VAL A 119 10.49 12.96 20.53
N SER A 120 9.91 11.87 21.03
CA SER A 120 8.51 11.49 20.84
C SER A 120 7.62 11.79 22.05
N GLY A 121 8.24 12.02 23.21
CA GLY A 121 7.57 12.43 24.44
C GLY A 121 7.95 13.86 24.86
N THR A 122 8.22 14.07 26.14
CA THR A 122 8.60 15.38 26.69
C THR A 122 10.10 15.51 26.81
N GLY A 123 10.69 16.40 26.00
CA GLY A 123 12.15 16.59 25.92
C GLY A 123 12.86 16.91 27.25
N SER A 124 12.15 17.58 28.18
CA SER A 124 12.69 18.03 29.47
C SER A 124 12.50 17.02 30.62
N THR A 125 11.79 15.92 30.40
CA THR A 125 11.58 14.91 31.44
C THR A 125 12.90 14.19 31.71
N ALA A 126 13.25 14.03 32.99
CA ALA A 126 14.41 13.27 33.39
C ALA A 126 14.22 11.79 33.07
N GLN A 127 15.22 11.20 32.43
CA GLN A 127 15.23 9.82 31.98
C GLN A 127 15.90 8.95 33.05
N VAL A 128 15.39 7.74 33.21
CA VAL A 128 15.99 6.74 34.11
C VAL A 128 16.66 5.63 33.32
N THR A 129 17.50 4.85 33.99
CA THR A 129 18.12 3.66 33.41
C THR A 129 17.08 2.69 32.86
N VAL A 130 17.42 2.05 31.75
CA VAL A 130 16.57 1.08 31.05
C VAL A 130 17.46 -0.05 30.56
N ASN A 131 17.05 -1.28 30.84
CA ASN A 131 17.74 -2.45 30.34
C ASN A 131 17.16 -2.90 29.00
N GLY A 132 17.94 -2.81 27.94
CA GLY A 132 17.75 -3.52 26.67
C GLY A 132 16.33 -3.52 26.12
N THR A 133 15.82 -2.36 25.70
CA THR A 133 14.57 -2.30 24.95
C THR A 133 14.80 -2.77 23.51
N ALA A 134 14.09 -3.82 23.11
CA ALA A 134 14.19 -4.36 21.77
C ALA A 134 13.52 -3.45 20.73
N VAL A 135 14.22 -3.23 19.63
CA VAL A 135 13.76 -2.52 18.44
C VAL A 135 13.18 -3.54 17.48
N ASN A 136 11.90 -3.41 17.20
CA ASN A 136 11.13 -4.40 16.45
C ASN A 136 10.26 -3.70 15.39
N THR A 137 9.35 -4.45 14.77
CA THR A 137 8.38 -3.97 13.77
C THR A 137 8.96 -3.53 12.43
N GLY A 138 10.27 -3.71 12.22
CA GLY A 138 10.89 -3.60 10.91
C GLY A 138 10.27 -4.64 9.99
N ALA A 139 9.74 -4.15 8.87
CA ALA A 139 9.02 -4.97 7.91
C ALA A 139 9.68 -4.81 6.55
N VAL A 140 9.97 -5.94 5.90
CA VAL A 140 10.27 -5.90 4.46
C VAL A 140 8.97 -5.46 3.81
N GLY A 141 8.97 -4.28 3.19
CA GLY A 141 7.87 -3.92 2.32
C GLY A 141 7.81 -4.97 1.23
N ASP A 142 6.62 -5.52 0.97
CA ASP A 142 6.47 -6.71 0.13
C ASP A 142 7.21 -6.51 -1.21
N PRO A 143 8.43 -7.06 -1.39
CA PRO A 143 9.34 -6.63 -2.45
C PRO A 143 8.90 -7.13 -3.82
N LEU A 144 7.83 -7.94 -3.83
CA LEU A 144 7.29 -8.65 -4.98
C LEU A 144 5.77 -8.49 -5.04
N GLY A 145 5.20 -7.38 -4.59
CA GLY A 145 3.81 -7.04 -4.92
C GLY A 145 2.96 -6.58 -3.76
N TYR A 146 2.22 -5.50 -3.99
CA TYR A 146 1.24 -4.94 -3.07
C TYR A 146 -0.02 -5.82 -3.15
N TRP A 147 -0.40 -6.50 -2.05
CA TRP A 147 -1.70 -7.15 -1.93
C TRP A 147 -2.79 -6.09 -1.78
N ILE A 148 -3.34 -5.69 -2.92
CA ILE A 148 -4.27 -4.59 -3.06
C ILE A 148 -5.62 -4.85 -2.36
N THR A 149 -5.95 -6.09 -2.03
CA THR A 149 -7.19 -6.39 -1.31
C THR A 149 -7.07 -7.67 -0.50
N THR A 150 -7.27 -7.56 0.82
CA THR A 150 -7.69 -8.68 1.67
C THR A 150 -9.20 -8.84 1.53
N GLN A 151 -9.66 -9.95 0.94
CA GLN A 151 -11.00 -10.58 0.80
C GLN A 151 -12.34 -9.84 1.15
N ALA A 152 -12.38 -8.76 1.91
CA ALA A 152 -13.56 -8.32 2.67
C ALA A 152 -14.14 -6.93 2.31
N THR A 153 -13.46 -6.07 1.55
CA THR A 153 -13.90 -4.65 1.46
C THR A 153 -14.73 -4.30 0.23
N THR A 154 -14.70 -5.09 -0.85
CA THR A 154 -15.48 -4.79 -2.06
C THR A 154 -16.09 -6.04 -2.65
N ALA A 155 -17.41 -6.18 -2.52
CA ALA A 155 -18.16 -7.24 -3.17
C ALA A 155 -18.16 -7.06 -4.69
N LEU A 156 -17.81 -8.10 -5.44
CA LEU A 156 -18.00 -8.10 -6.89
C LEU A 156 -19.50 -8.07 -7.22
N THR A 157 -19.84 -7.43 -8.35
CA THR A 157 -21.20 -7.41 -8.88
C THR A 157 -21.28 -8.22 -10.18
N SER A 158 -22.48 -8.34 -10.78
CA SER A 158 -22.64 -8.94 -12.12
C SER A 158 -22.12 -8.04 -13.25
N SER A 159 -21.74 -6.80 -12.91
CA SER A 159 -21.09 -5.82 -13.79
C SER A 159 -19.65 -5.60 -13.37
N PHE A 160 -18.80 -5.19 -14.32
CA PHE A 160 -17.41 -4.88 -14.02
C PHE A 160 -17.27 -3.73 -13.01
N VAL A 161 -16.53 -4.00 -11.94
CA VAL A 161 -16.08 -3.05 -10.94
C VAL A 161 -14.63 -2.71 -11.24
N ARG A 162 -14.28 -1.42 -11.25
CA ARG A 162 -12.93 -0.95 -11.55
C ARG A 162 -12.09 -0.85 -10.28
N PHE A 163 -10.95 -1.54 -10.30
CA PHE A 163 -9.91 -1.46 -9.27
C PHE A 163 -8.76 -0.63 -9.84
N ALA A 164 -8.71 0.64 -9.44
CA ALA A 164 -7.64 1.55 -9.86
C ALA A 164 -6.38 1.23 -9.07
N LEU A 165 -5.28 0.89 -9.73
CA LEU A 165 -4.02 0.58 -9.04
C LEU A 165 -3.40 1.86 -8.47
N PRO A 166 -2.71 1.80 -7.32
CA PRO A 166 -2.15 2.99 -6.68
C PRO A 166 -0.88 3.49 -7.38
N PHE A 167 -0.34 2.67 -8.28
CA PHE A 167 0.81 2.94 -9.12
C PHE A 167 0.64 2.18 -10.46
N PRO A 168 1.33 2.61 -11.52
CA PRO A 168 1.41 1.84 -12.76
C PRO A 168 2.14 0.51 -12.50
N ALA A 169 1.45 -0.62 -12.67
CA ALA A 169 1.99 -1.94 -12.36
C ALA A 169 2.58 -2.63 -13.61
N ALA A 170 3.74 -3.28 -13.48
CA ALA A 170 4.29 -4.13 -14.53
C ALA A 170 3.58 -5.48 -14.61
N LYS A 171 3.06 -5.96 -13.48
CA LYS A 171 2.31 -7.21 -13.39
C LYS A 171 1.14 -7.05 -12.42
N VAL A 172 0.01 -7.69 -12.72
CA VAL A 172 -1.13 -7.85 -11.82
C VAL A 172 -1.50 -9.32 -11.76
N GLU A 173 -1.72 -9.84 -10.55
CA GLU A 173 -2.22 -11.19 -10.31
C GLU A 173 -3.58 -11.11 -9.64
N VAL A 174 -4.55 -11.85 -10.18
CA VAL A 174 -5.88 -12.00 -9.60
C VAL A 174 -6.04 -13.45 -9.18
N VAL A 175 -6.49 -13.68 -7.95
CA VAL A 175 -6.76 -15.02 -7.41
C VAL A 175 -8.23 -15.10 -7.03
N ASN A 176 -8.93 -16.14 -7.47
CA ASN A 176 -10.23 -16.50 -6.92
C ASN A 176 -10.01 -17.29 -5.62
N ASP A 177 -10.31 -16.65 -4.50
CA ASP A 177 -10.00 -17.13 -3.15
C ASP A 177 -11.28 -17.52 -2.39
N GLU A 178 -12.37 -17.76 -3.13
CA GLU A 178 -13.60 -18.31 -2.57
C GLU A 178 -13.34 -19.71 -2.03
N THR A 179 -14.16 -20.22 -1.09
CA THR A 179 -13.87 -21.48 -0.35
C THR A 179 -14.86 -22.59 -0.64
N THR A 180 -15.86 -22.34 -1.48
CA THR A 180 -17.03 -23.19 -1.72
C THR A 180 -16.97 -23.98 -3.03
N GLY A 181 -16.12 -23.62 -3.98
CA GLY A 181 -16.00 -24.32 -5.26
C GLY A 181 -17.08 -23.98 -6.29
N THR A 182 -17.96 -23.01 -5.99
CA THR A 182 -19.18 -22.74 -6.77
C THR A 182 -19.20 -21.35 -7.39
N LYS A 183 -18.19 -20.52 -7.12
CA LYS A 183 -18.21 -19.11 -7.48
C LYS A 183 -17.07 -18.73 -8.39
N GLN A 184 -17.37 -17.89 -9.38
CA GLN A 184 -16.42 -17.49 -10.41
C GLN A 184 -16.12 -16.00 -10.36
N ALA A 185 -14.85 -15.65 -10.52
CA ALA A 185 -14.40 -14.30 -10.79
C ALA A 185 -14.07 -14.14 -12.29
N LEU A 186 -14.57 -13.08 -12.91
CA LEU A 186 -14.26 -12.73 -14.30
C LEU A 186 -13.40 -11.48 -14.30
N VAL A 187 -12.30 -11.53 -15.06
CA VAL A 187 -11.27 -10.51 -15.10
C VAL A 187 -11.25 -9.83 -16.46
N SER A 188 -11.00 -8.53 -16.46
CA SER A 188 -10.92 -7.70 -17.65
C SER A 188 -9.86 -6.60 -17.50
N LEU A 189 -9.14 -6.33 -18.58
CA LEU A 189 -8.18 -5.22 -18.71
C LEU A 189 -8.81 -3.96 -19.30
N ASP A 190 -10.00 -4.05 -19.91
CA ASP A 190 -10.68 -2.95 -20.60
C ASP A 190 -12.05 -2.59 -19.99
N GLY A 191 -12.51 -3.35 -19.00
CA GLY A 191 -13.82 -3.20 -18.36
C GLY A 191 -15.02 -3.54 -19.25
N THR A 192 -14.78 -4.12 -20.44
CA THR A 192 -15.80 -4.42 -21.45
C THR A 192 -15.84 -5.92 -21.76
N ASN A 193 -14.69 -6.50 -22.11
CA ASN A 193 -14.55 -7.90 -22.49
C ASN A 193 -14.07 -8.73 -21.31
N THR A 194 -14.43 -10.01 -21.28
CA THR A 194 -13.88 -10.95 -20.28
C THR A 194 -12.61 -11.56 -20.85
N ASP A 195 -11.47 -11.22 -20.25
CA ASP A 195 -10.14 -11.72 -20.66
C ASP A 195 -9.81 -13.05 -19.97
N ALA A 196 -10.28 -13.25 -18.73
CA ALA A 196 -10.15 -14.51 -18.02
C ALA A 196 -11.39 -14.81 -17.16
N THR A 197 -11.69 -16.11 -17.01
CA THR A 197 -12.62 -16.64 -16.03
C THR A 197 -11.81 -17.48 -15.05
N LEU A 198 -12.00 -17.24 -13.75
CA LEU A 198 -11.31 -17.94 -12.68
C LEU A 198 -12.32 -18.78 -11.90
N ASP A 199 -12.15 -20.10 -11.96
CA ASP A 199 -12.81 -21.04 -11.05
C ASP A 199 -12.12 -21.05 -9.68
N TYR A 200 -12.61 -21.88 -8.76
CA TYR A 200 -12.09 -21.97 -7.40
C TYR A 200 -10.59 -22.30 -7.35
N GLY A 201 -9.84 -21.49 -6.61
CA GLY A 201 -8.41 -21.67 -6.41
C GLY A 201 -7.55 -21.30 -7.63
N GLU A 202 -8.17 -20.88 -8.73
CA GLU A 202 -7.45 -20.44 -9.92
C GLU A 202 -6.92 -19.00 -9.76
N SER A 203 -5.85 -18.73 -10.49
CA SER A 203 -5.30 -17.39 -10.63
C SER A 203 -4.95 -17.07 -12.07
N VAL A 204 -4.96 -15.78 -12.39
CA VAL A 204 -4.44 -15.24 -13.65
C VAL A 204 -3.45 -14.12 -13.36
N SER A 205 -2.37 -14.10 -14.13
CA SER A 205 -1.39 -13.02 -14.10
C SER A 205 -1.36 -12.31 -15.44
N TYR A 206 -1.44 -10.99 -15.42
CA TYR A 206 -1.19 -10.13 -16.57
C TYR A 206 0.15 -9.44 -16.35
N SER A 207 1.03 -9.53 -17.34
CA SER A 207 2.31 -8.84 -17.38
C SER A 207 2.41 -8.09 -18.70
N THR A 208 2.97 -6.90 -18.68
CA THR A 208 3.15 -6.08 -19.88
C THR A 208 4.60 -5.66 -19.97
N ASP A 209 5.30 -6.15 -20.99
CA ASP A 209 6.74 -5.89 -21.16
C ASP A 209 7.05 -4.43 -21.54
N THR A 210 6.07 -3.69 -22.07
CA THR A 210 6.25 -2.32 -22.60
C THR A 210 5.14 -1.33 -22.23
N SER A 211 4.21 -1.73 -21.37
CA SER A 211 3.09 -0.87 -20.94
C SER A 211 2.84 -1.08 -19.46
N TYR A 212 2.14 -0.15 -18.82
CA TYR A 212 1.79 -0.29 -17.41
C TYR A 212 0.29 -0.55 -17.28
N ILE A 213 -0.07 -1.48 -16.40
CA ILE A 213 -1.45 -1.70 -16.00
C ILE A 213 -1.80 -0.64 -14.96
N ASN A 214 -2.82 0.17 -15.21
CA ASN A 214 -3.25 1.23 -14.28
C ASN A 214 -4.57 0.89 -13.58
N ALA A 215 -5.27 -0.13 -14.06
CA ALA A 215 -6.50 -0.63 -13.48
C ALA A 215 -6.75 -2.06 -13.96
N ILE A 216 -7.56 -2.77 -13.18
CA ILE A 216 -8.16 -4.05 -13.56
C ILE A 216 -9.63 -4.02 -13.22
N TRP A 217 -10.43 -4.76 -13.97
CA TRP A 217 -11.86 -4.82 -13.79
C TRP A 217 -12.27 -6.24 -13.42
N LEU A 218 -13.08 -6.37 -12.37
CA LEU A 218 -13.56 -7.65 -11.89
C LEU A 218 -15.09 -7.64 -11.81
N LYS A 219 -15.70 -8.77 -12.14
CA LYS A 219 -17.12 -9.06 -11.87
C LYS A 219 -17.26 -10.52 -11.43
N TYR A 220 -18.41 -10.91 -10.91
CA TYR A 220 -18.67 -12.33 -10.74
C TYR A 220 -19.35 -12.93 -11.98
N GLY A 221 -19.09 -14.21 -12.21
CA GLY A 221 -19.79 -15.03 -13.21
C GLY A 221 -21.00 -15.70 -12.58
N THR A 222 -20.72 -16.47 -11.53
CA THR A 222 -21.72 -17.22 -10.75
C THR A 222 -21.53 -16.91 -9.28
N GLY A 223 -22.40 -16.09 -8.67
CA GLY A 223 -22.30 -15.68 -7.26
C GLY A 223 -21.03 -14.87 -6.90
N ALA A 224 -21.07 -13.98 -5.91
CA ALA A 224 -19.90 -13.16 -5.58
C ALA A 224 -18.81 -13.99 -4.86
N PRO A 225 -17.63 -14.25 -5.49
CA PRO A 225 -16.52 -14.94 -4.83
C PRO A 225 -15.74 -14.00 -3.91
N ALA A 226 -14.99 -14.59 -2.99
CA ALA A 226 -13.86 -13.88 -2.40
C ALA A 226 -12.72 -13.86 -3.43
N TYR A 227 -11.93 -12.79 -3.46
CA TYR A 227 -10.81 -12.66 -4.38
C TYR A 227 -9.65 -11.95 -3.70
N ARG A 228 -8.47 -12.11 -4.28
CA ARG A 228 -7.29 -11.31 -3.94
C ARG A 228 -6.68 -10.72 -5.20
N LEU A 229 -6.17 -9.51 -5.06
CA LEU A 229 -5.43 -8.80 -6.10
C LEU A 229 -4.02 -8.53 -5.60
N LYS A 230 -3.01 -8.82 -6.42
CA LYS A 230 -1.65 -8.31 -6.26
C LYS A 230 -1.28 -7.44 -7.44
N ALA A 231 -0.60 -6.33 -7.19
CA ALA A 231 0.09 -5.60 -8.25
C ALA A 231 1.57 -5.45 -7.91
N TYR A 232 2.40 -5.59 -8.93
CA TYR A 232 3.85 -5.56 -8.83
C TYR A 232 4.31 -4.25 -9.47
N SER A 233 5.00 -3.40 -8.70
CA SER A 233 5.69 -2.25 -9.26
C SER A 233 6.91 -2.71 -10.05
N VAL A 234 7.44 -1.82 -10.89
CA VAL A 234 8.71 -2.03 -11.62
C VAL A 234 9.88 -1.69 -10.74
#